data_AF-A0A1E7F7C4-F1
#
_entry.id   AF-A0A1E7F7C4-F1
#
_cell.length_a   1.000
_cell.length_b   1.000
_cell.length_c   1.000
_cell.angle_alpha   90.00
_cell.angle_beta   90.00
_cell.angle_gamma   90.00
#
_symmetry.space_group_name_H-M   'P 1'
#
loop_
_entity.id
_entity.type
_entity.pdbx_description
1 polymer ?
#
loop_
_entity_poly.entity_id
_entity_poly.type
_entity_poly.pdbx_seq_one_letter_code
_entity_poly.pdbx_strand_id
1 'polypeptide(L)'
;MNVFRTMLAEMKLSKIQIKAYLRDPQKFHKREREEFLAAESSDVVSMVNQVEIHKNAEVFEDVLSDWLEKRGIRFVRQKQLEIEQKEEFGSPVLTPDFLLLDSVIIDGISVHWIDCKAFYGCNLQFSIKKTKKQMTRYINHWGSGAIVYLQGFSEAIKIPNCVLLNAYGALDVDILSDLEGKNCLGLNQVATTVFE
;
A
#
# COMPACT_ATOMS: atom_id res chain seq x y z
N MET A 1 8.35 -12.35 16.12
CA MET A 1 7.56 -13.50 15.58
C MET A 1 8.32 -14.81 15.20
N ASN A 2 9.53 -14.81 14.61
CA ASN A 2 10.15 -16.07 14.15
C ASN A 2 10.68 -16.98 15.27
N VAL A 3 11.17 -16.43 16.39
CA VAL A 3 11.69 -17.22 17.52
C VAL A 3 10.58 -17.97 18.27
N PHE A 4 9.44 -17.31 18.51
CA PHE A 4 8.29 -17.95 19.17
C PHE A 4 7.73 -19.12 18.34
N ARG A 5 7.69 -18.98 17.01
CA ARG A 5 7.36 -20.09 16.10
C ARG A 5 8.31 -21.27 16.23
N THR A 6 9.60 -21.03 16.43
CA THR A 6 10.59 -22.08 16.68
C THR A 6 10.34 -22.76 18.03
N MET A 7 10.07 -22.00 19.09
CA MET A 7 9.72 -22.57 20.41
C MET A 7 8.49 -23.47 20.34
N LEU A 8 7.42 -23.03 19.67
CA LEU A 8 6.21 -23.84 19.49
C LEU A 8 6.47 -25.11 18.68
N ALA A 9 7.36 -25.06 17.69
CA ALA A 9 7.75 -26.24 16.93
C ALA A 9 8.53 -27.26 17.79
N GLU A 10 9.41 -26.78 18.68
CA GLU A 10 10.10 -27.63 19.67
C GLU A 10 9.13 -28.23 20.70
N MET A 11 8.02 -27.54 21.00
CA MET A 11 6.91 -28.07 21.80
C MET A 11 6.04 -29.09 21.05
N LYS A 12 6.49 -29.56 19.87
CA LYS A 12 5.85 -30.56 19.02
C LYS A 12 4.50 -30.12 18.43
N LEU A 13 4.22 -28.83 18.36
CA LEU A 13 3.09 -28.33 17.59
C LEU A 13 3.39 -28.43 16.10
N SER A 14 2.44 -28.97 15.33
CA SER A 14 2.56 -28.99 13.87
C SER A 14 2.48 -27.57 13.29
N LYS A 15 3.06 -27.37 12.10
CA LYS A 15 3.00 -26.07 11.39
C LYS A 15 1.57 -25.54 11.22
N ILE A 16 0.59 -26.45 11.06
CA ILE A 16 -0.83 -26.10 10.94
C ILE A 16 -1.39 -25.61 12.28
N GLN A 17 -1.09 -26.31 13.37
CA GLN A 17 -1.50 -25.91 14.72
C GLN A 17 -0.88 -24.57 15.11
N ILE A 18 0.42 -24.37 14.86
CA ILE A 18 1.11 -23.10 15.11
C ILE A 18 0.40 -21.97 14.37
N LYS A 19 0.09 -22.15 13.07
CA LYS A 19 -0.63 -21.13 12.29
C LYS A 19 -2.03 -20.85 12.85
N ALA A 20 -2.73 -21.90 13.31
CA ALA A 20 -4.06 -21.75 13.89
C ALA A 20 -4.04 -21.03 15.25
N TYR A 21 -3.04 -21.31 16.09
CA TYR A 21 -2.93 -20.74 17.44
C TYR A 21 -2.42 -19.29 17.40
N LEU A 22 -1.49 -18.97 16.48
CA LEU A 22 -1.07 -17.58 16.27
C LEU A 22 -2.18 -16.69 15.69
N ARG A 23 -3.15 -17.28 14.97
CA ARG A 23 -4.33 -16.55 14.47
C ARG A 23 -5.41 -16.40 15.54
N ASP A 24 -5.49 -17.37 16.44
CA ASP A 24 -6.46 -17.40 17.54
C ASP A 24 -5.75 -17.80 18.83
N PRO A 25 -5.20 -16.81 19.56
CA PRO A 25 -4.41 -17.05 20.77
C PRO A 25 -5.19 -17.71 21.91
N GLN A 26 -6.52 -17.79 21.83
CA GLN A 26 -7.32 -18.50 22.84
C GLN A 26 -7.08 -20.01 22.84
N LYS A 27 -6.53 -20.55 21.75
CA LYS A 27 -6.17 -21.97 21.62
C LYS A 27 -4.91 -22.36 22.37
N PHE A 28 -4.07 -21.40 22.75
CA PHE A 28 -2.91 -21.66 23.60
C PHE A 28 -3.35 -22.03 25.03
N HIS A 29 -2.53 -22.81 25.72
CA HIS A 29 -2.69 -22.95 27.16
C HIS A 29 -2.46 -21.61 27.85
N LYS A 30 -3.04 -21.45 29.05
CA LYS A 30 -3.06 -20.17 29.78
C LYS A 30 -1.68 -19.49 29.85
N ARG A 31 -0.64 -20.27 30.19
CA ARG A 31 0.75 -19.76 30.29
C ARG A 31 1.30 -19.29 28.94
N GLU A 32 1.21 -20.13 27.90
CA GLU A 32 1.70 -19.82 26.55
C GLU A 32 0.98 -18.61 25.96
N ARG A 33 -0.32 -18.48 26.26
CA ARG A 33 -1.13 -17.33 25.86
C ARG A 33 -0.64 -16.04 26.52
N GLU A 34 -0.38 -16.08 27.82
CA GLU A 34 0.15 -14.93 28.56
C GLU A 34 1.54 -14.52 28.04
N GLU A 35 2.43 -15.50 27.80
CA GLU A 35 3.76 -15.25 27.21
C GLU A 35 3.65 -14.71 25.77
N PHE A 36 2.75 -15.26 24.96
CA PHE A 36 2.48 -14.79 23.59
C PHE A 36 1.97 -13.36 23.58
N LEU A 37 0.97 -13.02 24.40
CA LEU A 37 0.39 -11.69 24.45
C LEU A 37 1.40 -10.64 24.97
N ALA A 38 2.21 -11.00 25.97
CA ALA A 38 3.26 -10.11 26.49
C ALA A 38 4.38 -9.89 25.47
N ALA A 39 4.75 -10.94 24.72
CA ALA A 39 5.68 -10.82 23.62
C ALA A 39 5.10 -10.00 22.46
N GLU A 40 3.84 -10.24 22.08
CA GLU A 40 3.14 -9.52 21.03
C GLU A 40 3.00 -8.03 21.36
N SER A 41 2.64 -7.68 22.60
CA SER A 41 2.54 -6.29 23.05
C SER A 41 3.88 -5.56 23.08
N SER A 42 4.98 -6.30 23.25
CA SER A 42 6.34 -5.75 23.25
C SER A 42 6.96 -5.72 21.85
N ASP A 43 6.55 -6.64 20.97
CA ASP A 43 6.95 -6.79 19.56
C ASP A 43 6.02 -5.97 18.62
N VAL A 44 5.14 -5.11 19.16
CA VAL A 44 4.32 -4.14 18.39
C VAL A 44 5.19 -3.24 17.51
N VAL A 45 6.48 -3.11 17.84
CA VAL A 45 7.46 -2.36 17.03
C VAL A 45 7.76 -3.05 15.68
N SER A 46 7.53 -4.38 15.53
CA SER A 46 7.81 -5.11 14.29
C SER A 46 6.57 -5.55 13.50
N MET A 47 5.41 -5.65 14.16
CA MET A 47 4.14 -5.91 13.51
C MET A 47 3.58 -4.59 12.98
N VAL A 48 4.12 -4.13 11.86
CA VAL A 48 3.53 -3.03 11.06
C VAL A 48 2.01 -3.18 11.07
N ASN A 49 1.29 -2.20 11.63
CA ASN A 49 -0.17 -2.27 11.78
C ASN A 49 -0.82 -2.27 10.39
N GLN A 50 -0.98 -3.47 9.82
CA GLN A 50 -1.48 -3.64 8.45
C GLN A 50 -2.87 -3.05 8.31
N VAL A 51 -3.68 -3.07 9.37
CA VAL A 51 -5.02 -2.46 9.37
C VAL A 51 -4.95 -0.96 9.17
N GLU A 52 -4.05 -0.26 9.89
CA GLU A 52 -3.84 1.18 9.69
C GLU A 52 -3.26 1.49 8.31
N ILE A 53 -2.32 0.68 7.81
CA ILE A 53 -1.78 0.87 6.46
C ILE A 53 -2.87 0.70 5.40
N HIS A 54 -3.72 -0.32 5.53
CA HIS A 54 -4.84 -0.54 4.61
C HIS A 54 -5.84 0.61 4.67
N LYS A 55 -6.20 1.06 5.88
CA LYS A 55 -7.08 2.21 6.06
C LYS A 55 -6.50 3.49 5.44
N ASN A 56 -5.20 3.74 5.61
CA ASN A 56 -4.53 4.89 5.01
C ASN A 56 -4.46 4.77 3.49
N ALA A 57 -4.26 3.56 2.94
CA ALA A 57 -4.33 3.34 1.50
C ALA A 57 -5.72 3.67 0.94
N GLU A 58 -6.79 3.16 1.58
CA GLU A 58 -8.17 3.44 1.17
C GLU A 58 -8.50 4.95 1.22
N VAL A 59 -8.14 5.63 2.33
CA VAL A 59 -8.36 7.08 2.45
C VAL A 59 -7.58 7.86 1.41
N PHE A 60 -6.33 7.45 1.12
CA PHE A 60 -5.51 8.10 0.11
C PHE A 60 -6.10 7.95 -1.30
N GLU A 61 -6.56 6.75 -1.64
CA GLU A 61 -7.25 6.50 -2.90
C GLU A 61 -8.54 7.32 -3.02
N ASP A 62 -9.37 7.36 -1.98
CA ASP A 62 -10.62 8.14 -1.99
C ASP A 62 -10.35 9.64 -2.22
N VAL A 63 -9.36 10.20 -1.52
CA VAL A 63 -9.00 11.62 -1.69
C VAL A 63 -8.45 11.90 -3.09
N LEU A 64 -7.66 10.99 -3.66
CA LEU A 64 -7.19 11.16 -5.04
C LEU A 64 -8.33 11.04 -6.06
N SER A 65 -9.30 10.14 -5.80
CA SER A 65 -10.53 10.01 -6.60
C SER A 65 -11.27 11.34 -6.66
N ASP A 66 -11.53 11.94 -5.49
CA ASP A 66 -12.22 13.24 -5.38
C ASP A 66 -11.48 14.35 -6.14
N TRP A 67 -10.14 14.34 -6.11
CA TRP A 67 -9.33 15.31 -6.85
C TRP A 67 -9.44 15.14 -8.36
N LEU A 68 -9.31 13.90 -8.86
CA LEU A 68 -9.44 13.59 -10.28
C LEU A 68 -10.84 13.99 -10.79
N GLU A 69 -11.89 13.70 -10.03
CA GLU A 69 -13.27 14.10 -10.34
C GLU A 69 -13.44 15.62 -10.36
N LYS A 70 -12.90 16.35 -9.37
CA LYS A 70 -12.92 17.82 -9.35
C LYS A 70 -12.20 18.44 -10.54
N ARG A 71 -11.15 17.79 -11.06
CA ARG A 71 -10.44 18.18 -12.28
C ARG A 71 -11.17 17.78 -13.57
N GLY A 72 -12.29 17.07 -13.46
CA GLY A 72 -13.09 16.61 -14.61
C GLY A 72 -12.46 15.45 -15.36
N ILE A 73 -11.51 14.73 -14.74
CA ILE A 73 -10.84 13.58 -15.36
C ILE A 73 -11.72 12.35 -15.14
N ARG A 74 -12.08 11.66 -16.23
CA ARG A 74 -12.84 10.41 -16.20
C ARG A 74 -11.90 9.23 -16.02
N PHE A 75 -12.27 8.33 -15.11
CA PHE A 75 -11.49 7.13 -14.81
C PHE A 75 -12.39 5.99 -14.34
N VAL A 76 -11.85 4.78 -14.34
CA VAL A 76 -12.45 3.56 -13.76
C VAL A 76 -11.64 3.17 -12.54
N ARG A 77 -12.31 2.94 -11.40
CA ARG A 77 -11.67 2.51 -10.15
C ARG A 77 -11.39 1.00 -10.15
N GLN A 78 -10.42 0.57 -9.33
CA GLN A 78 -10.04 -0.84 -9.14
C GLN A 78 -11.24 -1.78 -8.98
N LYS A 79 -12.19 -1.43 -8.08
CA LYS A 79 -13.35 -2.28 -7.77
C LYS A 79 -14.22 -2.58 -8.99
N GLN A 80 -14.36 -1.60 -9.89
CA GLN A 80 -15.13 -1.76 -11.12
C GLN A 80 -14.39 -2.67 -12.12
N LEU A 81 -13.08 -2.44 -12.30
CA LEU A 81 -12.23 -3.30 -13.15
C LEU A 81 -12.21 -4.76 -12.69
N GLU A 82 -12.22 -4.99 -11.38
CA GLU A 82 -12.27 -6.34 -10.82
C GLU A 82 -13.57 -7.07 -11.15
N ILE A 83 -14.71 -6.37 -11.17
CA ILE A 83 -16.01 -6.94 -11.51
C ILE A 83 -16.02 -7.31 -13.00
N GLU A 84 -15.66 -6.35 -13.86
CA GLU A 84 -15.65 -6.54 -15.33
C GLU A 84 -14.71 -7.68 -15.74
N GLN A 85 -13.50 -7.74 -15.18
CA GLN A 85 -12.54 -8.79 -15.51
C GLN A 85 -12.92 -10.15 -14.92
N LYS A 86 -13.62 -10.21 -13.78
CA LYS A 86 -14.17 -11.46 -13.27
C LYS A 86 -15.25 -12.01 -14.19
N GLU A 87 -16.10 -11.15 -14.73
CA GLU A 87 -17.15 -11.54 -15.68
C GLU A 87 -16.56 -12.01 -17.02
N GLU A 88 -15.52 -11.33 -17.52
CA GLU A 88 -14.93 -11.64 -18.83
C GLU A 88 -13.91 -12.79 -18.78
N PHE A 89 -13.01 -12.80 -17.78
CA PHE A 89 -11.86 -13.71 -17.70
C PHE A 89 -11.92 -14.69 -16.53
N GLY A 90 -12.99 -14.66 -15.72
CA GLY A 90 -13.14 -15.50 -14.53
C GLY A 90 -12.28 -15.09 -13.33
N SER A 91 -11.41 -14.09 -13.47
CA SER A 91 -10.58 -13.56 -12.38
C SER A 91 -10.03 -12.16 -12.69
N PRO A 92 -9.74 -11.32 -11.68
CA PRO A 92 -9.03 -10.06 -11.91
C PRO A 92 -7.60 -10.32 -12.37
N VAL A 93 -7.20 -9.71 -13.48
CA VAL A 93 -5.88 -9.86 -14.08
C VAL A 93 -5.03 -8.63 -13.82
N LEU A 94 -5.54 -7.43 -14.16
CA LEU A 94 -4.82 -6.15 -14.08
C LEU A 94 -5.73 -5.10 -13.46
N THR A 95 -5.31 -4.53 -12.33
CA THR A 95 -6.19 -3.67 -11.53
C THR A 95 -5.35 -2.52 -10.95
N PRO A 96 -4.99 -1.52 -11.77
CA PRO A 96 -4.50 -0.26 -11.24
C PRO A 96 -5.62 0.39 -10.41
N ASP A 97 -5.26 1.27 -9.48
CA ASP A 97 -6.24 1.92 -8.61
C ASP A 97 -7.18 2.82 -9.43
N PHE A 98 -6.61 3.48 -10.45
CA PHE A 98 -7.34 4.27 -11.43
C PHE A 98 -6.88 3.96 -12.85
N LEU A 99 -7.80 3.57 -13.73
CA LEU A 99 -7.60 3.53 -15.17
C LEU A 99 -8.21 4.79 -15.80
N LEU A 100 -7.39 5.62 -16.43
CA LEU A 100 -7.82 6.91 -16.98
C LEU A 100 -8.47 6.70 -18.36
N LEU A 101 -9.64 7.31 -18.55
CA LEU A 101 -10.36 7.28 -19.83
C LEU A 101 -10.04 8.50 -20.70
N ASP A 102 -9.52 9.55 -20.08
CA ASP A 102 -9.10 10.78 -20.75
C ASP A 102 -7.59 10.81 -20.98
N SER A 103 -7.15 11.63 -21.95
CA SER A 103 -5.74 11.86 -22.21
C SER A 103 -5.16 12.77 -21.14
N VAL A 104 -4.34 12.20 -20.24
CA VAL A 104 -3.64 12.94 -19.19
C VAL A 104 -2.15 12.94 -19.49
N ILE A 105 -1.50 14.11 -19.43
CA ILE A 105 -0.07 14.26 -19.64
C ILE A 105 0.56 14.79 -18.36
N ILE A 106 1.56 14.08 -17.85
CA ILE A 106 2.32 14.46 -16.66
C ILE A 106 3.80 14.47 -17.04
N ASP A 107 4.49 15.58 -16.80
CA ASP A 107 5.90 15.79 -17.16
C ASP A 107 6.21 15.44 -18.63
N GLY A 108 5.27 15.74 -19.53
CA GLY A 108 5.39 15.45 -20.97
C GLY A 108 5.16 13.99 -21.37
N ILE A 109 4.77 13.13 -20.42
CA ILE A 109 4.49 11.71 -20.65
C ILE A 109 2.97 11.48 -20.58
N SER A 110 2.41 10.78 -21.57
CA SER A 110 1.01 10.31 -21.54
C SER A 110 0.82 9.31 -20.40
N VAL A 111 -0.19 9.50 -19.57
CA VAL A 111 -0.53 8.65 -18.42
C VAL A 111 -1.90 8.04 -18.66
N HIS A 112 -1.96 6.71 -18.65
CA HIS A 112 -3.19 5.95 -18.89
C HIS A 112 -3.73 5.29 -17.62
N TRP A 113 -2.92 5.17 -16.57
CA TRP A 113 -3.29 4.57 -15.29
C TRP A 113 -2.50 5.19 -14.15
N ILE A 114 -3.08 5.15 -12.95
CA ILE A 114 -2.47 5.62 -11.70
C ILE A 114 -2.56 4.51 -10.65
N ASP A 115 -1.46 4.27 -9.93
CA ASP A 115 -1.35 3.36 -8.78
C ASP A 115 -0.87 4.17 -7.56
N CYS A 116 -1.56 4.03 -6.43
CA CYS A 116 -1.37 4.77 -5.20
C CYS A 116 -0.55 3.95 -4.21
N LYS A 117 0.40 4.61 -3.55
CA LYS A 117 1.19 4.01 -2.48
C LYS A 117 1.22 4.93 -1.27
N ALA A 118 0.45 4.57 -0.24
CA ALA A 118 0.35 5.33 1.02
C ALA A 118 1.61 5.26 1.91
N PHE A 119 2.75 4.80 1.40
CA PHE A 119 4.00 4.60 2.13
C PHE A 119 5.19 5.14 1.34
N TYR A 120 6.36 5.28 1.97
CA TYR A 120 7.56 5.77 1.30
C TYR A 120 8.12 4.79 0.26
N GLY A 121 8.36 5.27 -0.95
CA GLY A 121 9.03 4.53 -2.01
C GLY A 121 10.52 4.34 -1.74
N CYS A 122 10.89 3.28 -1.02
CA CYS A 122 12.28 2.97 -0.69
C CYS A 122 13.04 2.25 -1.83
N ASN A 123 14.32 2.59 -2.02
CA ASN A 123 15.19 1.92 -3.01
C ASN A 123 15.72 0.55 -2.52
N LEU A 124 14.82 -0.30 -2.01
CA LEU A 124 15.14 -1.66 -1.59
C LEU A 124 14.86 -2.65 -2.72
N GLN A 125 15.84 -3.50 -3.02
CA GLN A 125 15.81 -4.44 -4.16
C GLN A 125 14.52 -5.28 -4.22
N PHE A 126 14.09 -5.85 -3.09
CA PHE A 126 12.88 -6.67 -3.04
C PHE A 126 11.60 -5.88 -3.32
N SER A 127 11.45 -4.70 -2.73
CA SER A 127 10.29 -3.82 -2.92
C SER A 127 10.20 -3.31 -4.36
N ILE A 128 11.33 -2.85 -4.90
CA ILE A 128 11.41 -2.36 -6.28
C ILE A 128 11.12 -3.46 -7.27
N LYS A 129 11.67 -4.67 -7.08
CA LYS A 129 11.43 -5.78 -8.01
C LYS A 129 9.95 -6.13 -8.10
N LYS A 130 9.24 -6.13 -6.98
CA LYS A 130 7.78 -6.36 -6.93
C LYS A 130 7.04 -5.23 -7.67
N THR A 131 7.36 -3.98 -7.35
CA THR A 131 6.73 -2.80 -7.98
C THR A 131 6.97 -2.79 -9.48
N LYS A 132 8.22 -2.93 -9.94
CA LYS A 132 8.56 -3.02 -11.37
C LYS A 132 7.79 -4.11 -12.08
N LYS A 133 7.70 -5.32 -11.50
CA LYS A 133 6.93 -6.42 -12.10
C LYS A 133 5.45 -6.05 -12.27
N GLN A 134 4.86 -5.37 -11.29
CA GLN A 134 3.48 -4.89 -11.37
C GLN A 134 3.33 -3.84 -12.48
N MET A 135 4.17 -2.79 -12.46
CA MET A 135 4.10 -1.69 -13.43
C MET A 135 4.34 -2.17 -14.86
N THR A 136 5.30 -3.08 -15.09
CA THR A 136 5.55 -3.65 -16.42
C THR A 136 4.31 -4.30 -17.01
N ARG A 137 3.46 -4.94 -16.19
CA ARG A 137 2.21 -5.54 -16.69
C ARG A 137 1.22 -4.47 -17.14
N TYR A 138 1.08 -3.39 -16.38
CA TYR A 138 0.23 -2.27 -16.74
C TYR A 138 0.74 -1.56 -18.00
N ILE A 139 2.05 -1.33 -18.07
CA ILE A 139 2.72 -0.71 -19.23
C ILE A 139 2.51 -1.51 -20.50
N ASN A 140 2.65 -2.84 -20.43
CA ASN A 140 2.46 -3.69 -21.59
C ASN A 140 1.00 -3.73 -22.08
N HIS A 141 0.03 -3.41 -21.22
CA HIS A 141 -1.39 -3.54 -21.54
C HIS A 141 -2.03 -2.19 -21.92
N TRP A 142 -1.77 -1.13 -21.15
CA TRP A 142 -2.35 0.22 -21.36
C TRP A 142 -1.33 1.28 -21.75
N GLY A 143 -0.03 0.97 -21.77
CA GLY A 143 1.03 1.94 -21.99
C GLY A 143 1.44 2.68 -20.71
N SER A 144 2.09 3.82 -20.88
CA SER A 144 2.67 4.59 -19.78
C SER A 144 1.66 4.96 -18.69
N GLY A 145 2.15 5.10 -17.45
CA GLY A 145 1.30 5.47 -16.31
C GLY A 145 2.08 6.15 -15.19
N ALA A 146 1.45 6.29 -14.03
CA ALA A 146 2.04 6.96 -12.89
C ALA A 146 1.85 6.20 -11.57
N ILE A 147 2.83 6.32 -10.67
CA ILE A 147 2.68 5.96 -9.26
C ILE A 147 2.66 7.24 -8.44
N VAL A 148 1.67 7.39 -7.57
CA VAL A 148 1.64 8.48 -6.58
C VAL A 148 2.00 7.92 -5.21
N TYR A 149 3.11 8.39 -4.66
CA TYR A 149 3.54 8.07 -3.31
C TYR A 149 3.09 9.15 -2.33
N LEU A 150 2.33 8.76 -1.31
CA LEU A 150 1.87 9.67 -0.26
C LEU A 150 3.04 10.25 0.55
N GLN A 151 3.96 9.40 0.97
CA GLN A 151 5.12 9.80 1.80
C GLN A 151 6.35 10.17 0.95
N GLY A 152 6.19 10.30 -0.37
CA GLY A 152 7.31 10.51 -1.30
C GLY A 152 8.08 9.23 -1.64
N PHE A 153 9.17 9.38 -2.39
CA PHE A 153 9.98 8.27 -2.88
C PHE A 153 11.45 8.66 -3.04
N SER A 154 12.31 7.65 -3.06
CA SER A 154 13.74 7.81 -3.35
C SER A 154 13.96 8.07 -4.83
N GLU A 155 14.67 9.16 -5.17
CA GLU A 155 14.99 9.53 -6.56
C GLU A 155 15.78 8.46 -7.35
N ALA A 156 16.49 7.58 -6.63
CA ALA A 156 17.18 6.43 -7.20
C ALA A 156 16.23 5.36 -7.80
N ILE A 157 14.93 5.40 -7.48
CA ILE A 157 13.94 4.52 -8.10
C ILE A 157 13.69 5.00 -9.53
N LYS A 158 13.98 4.14 -10.50
CA LYS A 158 13.66 4.36 -11.92
C LYS A 158 12.84 3.20 -12.46
N ILE A 159 11.68 3.51 -13.02
CA ILE A 159 10.79 2.57 -13.71
C ILE A 159 10.50 3.18 -15.09
N PRO A 160 10.94 2.55 -16.19
CA PRO A 160 10.68 3.07 -17.54
C PRO A 160 9.18 3.21 -17.81
N ASN A 161 8.78 4.26 -18.54
CA ASN A 161 7.37 4.54 -18.90
C ASN A 161 6.42 4.65 -17.69
N CYS A 162 6.97 5.02 -16.54
CA CYS A 162 6.22 5.20 -15.31
C CYS A 162 6.71 6.46 -14.59
N VAL A 163 5.82 7.45 -14.46
CA VAL A 163 6.09 8.69 -13.73
C VAL A 163 5.93 8.41 -12.23
N LEU A 164 6.88 8.88 -11.42
CA LEU A 164 6.79 8.77 -9.97
C LEU A 164 6.48 10.15 -9.39
N LEU A 165 5.36 10.25 -8.68
CA LEU A 165 4.86 11.51 -8.13
C LEU A 165 4.90 11.47 -6.61
N ASN A 166 5.28 12.60 -6.02
CA ASN A 166 5.10 12.84 -4.59
C ASN A 166 3.76 13.55 -4.40
N ALA A 167 2.86 12.98 -3.59
CA ALA A 167 1.54 13.56 -3.33
C ALA A 167 1.64 15.04 -2.88
N TYR A 168 2.60 15.36 -2.01
CA TYR A 168 2.82 16.72 -1.48
C TYR A 168 3.26 17.76 -2.52
N GLY A 169 3.77 17.32 -3.67
CA GLY A 169 4.15 18.21 -4.78
C GLY A 169 3.22 18.14 -5.99
N ALA A 170 2.38 17.10 -6.06
CA ALA A 170 1.51 16.83 -7.20
C ALA A 170 0.04 17.20 -6.96
N LEU A 171 -0.40 17.27 -5.71
CA LEU A 171 -1.79 17.57 -5.32
C LEU A 171 -1.92 18.97 -4.74
N ASP A 172 -3.13 19.53 -4.84
CA ASP A 172 -3.44 20.86 -4.30
C ASP A 172 -3.39 20.87 -2.76
N VAL A 173 -3.03 22.02 -2.15
CA VAL A 173 -2.80 22.16 -0.70
C VAL A 173 -4.04 21.81 0.14
N ASP A 174 -5.23 22.12 -0.37
CA ASP A 174 -6.49 21.81 0.31
C ASP A 174 -6.71 20.30 0.47
N ILE A 175 -6.23 19.52 -0.50
CA ILE A 175 -6.36 18.05 -0.52
C ILE A 175 -5.35 17.38 0.39
N LEU A 176 -4.15 17.96 0.46
CA LEU A 176 -3.17 17.56 1.46
C LEU A 176 -3.74 17.80 2.86
N SER A 177 -4.35 18.96 3.10
CA SER A 177 -5.01 19.30 4.38
C SER A 177 -6.14 18.31 4.74
N ASP A 178 -6.94 17.88 3.76
CA ASP A 178 -7.96 16.84 3.95
C ASP A 178 -7.35 15.48 4.33
N LEU A 179 -6.19 15.10 3.77
CA LEU A 179 -5.45 13.89 4.16
C LEU A 179 -4.93 13.98 5.59
N GLU A 180 -4.43 15.16 5.99
CA GLU A 180 -3.97 15.40 7.37
C GLU A 180 -5.13 15.31 8.36
N GLY A 181 -6.26 15.95 8.05
CA GLY A 181 -7.47 15.92 8.88
C GLY A 181 -8.09 14.53 9.05
N LYS A 182 -7.91 13.65 8.05
CA LYS A 182 -8.39 12.25 8.10
C LYS A 182 -7.41 11.28 8.78
N ASN A 183 -6.32 11.77 9.38
CA ASN A 183 -5.23 10.96 9.97
C ASN A 183 -4.61 9.96 8.98
N CYS A 184 -4.70 10.22 7.67
CA CYS A 184 -4.05 9.41 6.64
C CYS A 184 -2.52 9.54 6.71
N LEU A 185 -2.03 10.51 7.48
CA LEU A 185 -0.64 10.66 7.90
C LEU A 185 -0.27 9.61 8.94
N GLY A 186 -0.05 8.38 8.49
CA GLY A 186 0.98 7.60 9.16
C GLY A 186 2.29 8.36 9.00
N LEU A 187 2.68 9.17 10.01
CA LEU A 187 4.05 9.58 10.39
C LEU A 187 4.16 10.92 11.17
N ASN A 188 3.10 11.53 11.72
CA ASN A 188 3.29 12.58 12.77
C ASN A 188 3.66 12.00 14.16
N GLN A 189 4.10 10.74 14.23
CA GLN A 189 4.77 10.18 15.41
C GLN A 189 6.26 9.91 15.23
N VAL A 190 6.85 10.21 14.06
CA VAL A 190 8.29 10.49 14.04
C VAL A 190 8.38 11.92 14.51
N ALA A 191 8.77 12.07 15.78
CA ALA A 191 9.06 13.34 16.41
C ALA A 191 9.61 14.30 15.37
N THR A 192 8.97 15.47 15.25
CA THR A 192 9.63 16.66 14.75
C THR A 192 10.81 16.87 15.69
N THR A 193 11.93 16.18 15.44
CA THR A 193 13.22 16.58 15.98
C THR A 193 13.52 17.86 15.23
N VAL A 194 12.96 18.95 15.77
CA VAL A 194 13.44 20.28 15.50
C VAL A 194 14.89 20.24 15.95
N PHE A 195 15.80 20.16 14.99
CA PHE A 195 17.16 20.59 15.26
C PHE A 195 17.06 22.10 15.45
N GLU A 196 17.09 22.53 16.71
CA GLU A 196 17.50 23.89 17.07
C GLU A 196 18.96 24.13 16.65
#